data_AF-A0A3D1ZBE4-F1
#
_entry.id   AF-A0A3D1ZBE4-F1
#
_cell.length_a   1.000
_cell.length_b   1.000
_cell.length_c   1.000
_cell.angle_alpha   90.00
_cell.angle_beta   90.00
_cell.angle_gamma   90.00
#
_symmetry.space_group_name_H-M   'P 1'
#
loop_
_entity.id
_entity.type
_entity.pdbx_description
1 polymer ?
#
loop_
_entity_poly.entity_id
_entity_poly.type
_entity_poly.pdbx_seq_one_letter_code
_entity_poly.pdbx_strand_id
1 'polypeptide(L)'
;MINYRYSRWDGTQNPFNFDEDDIMEALSDDIMAHGDVNRALRNLFRQGMPDDQGQRVDGLRQLRERLQQQKQQQLERYNLESLMDDIQERLQDVIDTERKGIEDRLRDAREQLEHAGDDSEFLQAPMKILEGRAQQATEKLDNLPESSAGQIKELSNHEFMDPGAQQKFQELLDSLKQQMMQNFFQGMKDAIQSMSPEEMQRMQEMIQALNQMLNDRAMGDDPDFEGFMEQYGQFFDPNRPSSLDELIEMLQQQMASMQSLMDSMSSDMRSELEQMMQSSMDSSMMQDLSELASMMYDMFPFDDMANEYPFMGDESLTLDQAMELMGQLQSMDQLDQQIQSVMRNGDIEDIDLDQVEEHLGEDARRQMEQMQELIQQLEEAGYLKRKGDNLELTARGMRKLAQQALRELFSELKKDRIGSHEVFYRGDGGEQTGETKPYEFGDPFDVNLHRTLFNSVLRNGPKVPIELNAEDFEINRTEHLSQTA
;
A
#
# COMPACT_ATOMS: atom_id res chain seq x y z
N MET A 1 40.58 -17.91 9.61
CA MET A 1 39.44 -17.76 10.53
C MET A 1 38.90 -16.37 10.32
N ILE A 2 37.73 -16.25 9.72
CA ILE A 2 36.98 -14.99 9.69
C ILE A 2 36.33 -14.89 11.08
N ASN A 3 36.67 -13.86 11.84
CA ASN A 3 36.11 -13.63 13.17
C ASN A 3 34.86 -12.76 13.01
N TYR A 4 33.69 -13.32 13.29
CA TYR A 4 32.45 -12.55 13.36
C TYR A 4 32.32 -11.92 14.74
N ARG A 5 32.10 -10.60 14.77
CA ARG A 5 31.92 -9.82 16.00
C ARG A 5 30.53 -9.19 15.96
N TYR A 6 29.58 -9.77 16.69
CA TYR A 6 28.23 -9.23 16.82
C TYR A 6 28.22 -8.08 17.83
N SER A 7 27.69 -6.92 17.45
CA SER A 7 27.41 -5.80 18.35
C SER A 7 25.90 -5.53 18.40
N ARG A 8 25.42 -4.90 19.49
CA ARG A 8 24.07 -4.33 19.51
C ARG A 8 23.98 -3.18 18.51
N TRP A 9 22.86 -3.11 17.80
CA TRP A 9 22.52 -2.00 16.92
C TRP A 9 22.51 -0.69 17.70
N ASP A 10 23.39 0.23 17.34
CA ASP A 10 23.53 1.53 18.01
C ASP A 10 23.39 2.73 17.05
N GLY A 11 22.96 2.47 15.81
CA GLY A 11 22.75 3.47 14.76
C GLY A 11 24.04 4.03 14.16
N THR A 12 25.22 3.60 14.63
CA THR A 12 26.53 3.99 14.05
C THR A 12 27.12 2.96 13.11
N GLN A 13 26.53 1.75 13.06
CA GLN A 13 26.85 0.77 12.03
C GLN A 13 26.22 1.22 10.71
N ASN A 14 26.99 1.26 9.63
CA ASN A 14 26.46 1.36 8.27
C ASN A 14 26.49 -0.06 7.67
N PRO A 15 25.41 -0.84 7.78
CA PRO A 15 25.36 -2.25 7.38
C PRO A 15 25.23 -2.42 5.85
N PHE A 16 25.64 -1.41 5.10
CA PHE A 16 25.41 -1.34 3.67
C PHE A 16 26.54 -0.61 2.93
N ASN A 17 27.72 -0.50 3.54
CA ASN A 17 28.87 0.13 2.90
C ASN A 17 29.56 -0.86 1.96
N PHE A 18 28.93 -1.10 0.80
CA PHE A 18 29.51 -1.89 -0.28
C PHE A 18 30.71 -1.15 -0.89
N ASP A 19 31.85 -1.82 -1.01
CA ASP A 19 32.96 -1.30 -1.81
C ASP A 19 32.68 -1.61 -3.30
N GLU A 20 33.28 -0.85 -4.21
CA GLU A 20 33.06 -1.02 -5.66
C GLU A 20 33.46 -2.42 -6.14
N ASP A 21 34.39 -3.05 -5.41
CA ASP A 21 34.82 -4.42 -5.61
C ASP A 21 33.75 -5.46 -5.25
N ASP A 22 32.95 -5.23 -4.20
CA ASP A 22 31.86 -6.12 -3.79
C ASP A 22 30.70 -6.07 -4.79
N ILE A 23 30.42 -4.87 -5.31
CA ILE A 23 29.41 -4.63 -6.35
C ILE A 23 29.81 -5.35 -7.65
N MET A 24 31.07 -5.20 -8.06
CA MET A 24 31.60 -5.93 -9.21
C MET A 24 31.56 -7.45 -9.00
N GLU A 25 31.71 -7.91 -7.76
CA GLU A 25 31.62 -9.32 -7.42
C GLU A 25 30.20 -9.86 -7.55
N ALA A 26 29.20 -9.15 -7.05
CA ALA A 26 27.79 -9.50 -7.19
C ALA A 26 27.32 -9.52 -8.66
N LEU A 27 27.91 -8.68 -9.52
CA LEU A 27 27.57 -8.63 -10.96
C LEU A 27 28.34 -9.65 -11.81
N SER A 28 29.43 -10.21 -11.29
CA SER A 28 30.39 -11.01 -12.05
C SER A 28 29.75 -12.23 -12.71
N ASP A 29 28.99 -13.01 -11.94
CA ASP A 29 28.38 -14.26 -12.40
C ASP A 29 27.42 -14.02 -13.56
N ASP A 30 26.57 -13.00 -13.43
CA ASP A 30 25.57 -12.67 -14.43
C ASP A 30 26.18 -12.08 -15.69
N ILE A 31 27.21 -11.23 -15.55
CA ILE A 31 27.98 -10.70 -16.68
C ILE A 31 28.70 -11.82 -17.41
N MET A 32 29.32 -12.76 -16.70
CA MET A 32 30.03 -13.88 -17.32
C MET A 32 29.09 -14.86 -18.02
N ALA A 33 27.92 -15.12 -17.45
CA ALA A 33 26.94 -16.02 -18.03
C ALA A 33 26.28 -15.45 -19.30
N HIS A 34 26.04 -14.14 -19.35
CA HIS A 34 25.20 -13.53 -20.40
C HIS A 34 25.88 -12.45 -21.24
N GLY A 35 27.05 -11.95 -20.83
CA GLY A 35 27.83 -10.96 -21.55
C GLY A 35 27.25 -9.54 -21.56
N ASP A 36 26.24 -9.24 -20.74
CA ASP A 36 25.53 -7.96 -20.73
C ASP A 36 25.42 -7.38 -19.31
N VAL A 37 26.06 -6.23 -19.10
CA VAL A 37 26.09 -5.47 -17.85
C VAL A 37 24.72 -4.94 -17.48
N ASN A 38 23.96 -4.42 -18.45
CA ASN A 38 22.65 -3.83 -18.21
C ASN A 38 21.66 -4.90 -17.76
N ARG A 39 21.81 -6.13 -18.27
CA ARG A 39 21.06 -7.29 -17.79
C ARG A 39 21.47 -7.68 -16.37
N ALA A 40 22.77 -7.70 -16.06
CA ALA A 40 23.28 -8.03 -14.73
C ALA A 40 22.81 -7.02 -13.68
N LEU A 41 22.87 -5.71 -13.98
CA LEU A 41 22.35 -4.65 -13.11
C LEU A 41 20.84 -4.78 -12.89
N ARG A 42 20.05 -5.01 -13.94
CA ARG A 42 18.61 -5.26 -13.79
C ARG A 42 18.29 -6.48 -12.94
N ASN A 43 19.08 -7.54 -13.06
CA ASN A 43 18.93 -8.72 -12.22
C ASN A 43 19.31 -8.45 -10.77
N LEU A 44 20.39 -7.70 -10.55
CA LEU A 44 20.81 -7.24 -9.23
C LEU A 44 19.71 -6.42 -8.55
N PHE A 45 19.20 -5.36 -9.20
CA PHE A 45 18.11 -4.54 -8.66
C PHE A 45 16.86 -5.37 -8.39
N ARG A 46 16.54 -6.31 -9.27
CA ARG A 46 15.38 -7.18 -9.13
C ARG A 46 15.49 -8.14 -7.95
N GLN A 47 16.68 -8.69 -7.69
CA GLN A 47 16.89 -9.78 -6.72
C GLN A 47 17.47 -9.30 -5.39
N GLY A 48 18.07 -8.11 -5.36
CA GLY A 48 18.85 -7.61 -4.24
C GLY A 48 20.30 -8.09 -4.28
N MET A 49 21.09 -7.63 -3.31
CA MET A 49 22.51 -8.01 -3.15
C MET A 49 22.73 -8.62 -1.76
N PRO A 50 23.56 -9.66 -1.62
CA PRO A 50 24.04 -10.07 -0.29
C PRO A 50 24.95 -8.98 0.32
N ASP A 51 24.68 -8.61 1.56
CA ASP A 51 25.51 -7.78 2.43
C ASP A 51 26.71 -8.56 3.02
N ASP A 52 27.69 -7.84 3.57
CA ASP A 52 28.92 -8.33 4.20
C ASP A 52 28.66 -9.34 5.35
N GLN A 53 27.49 -9.25 5.99
CA GLN A 53 27.01 -10.14 7.03
C GLN A 53 26.22 -11.34 6.51
N GLY A 54 26.09 -11.49 5.19
CA GLY A 54 25.27 -12.52 4.55
C GLY A 54 23.76 -12.27 4.69
N GLN A 55 23.36 -11.09 5.19
CA GLN A 55 21.99 -10.60 5.06
C GLN A 55 21.75 -10.19 3.60
N ARG A 56 20.51 -10.15 3.13
CA ARG A 56 20.21 -9.69 1.78
C ARG A 56 19.66 -8.28 1.87
N VAL A 57 20.25 -7.36 1.12
CA VAL A 57 19.60 -6.09 0.75
C VAL A 57 18.37 -6.45 -0.07
N ASP A 58 17.24 -5.89 0.29
CA ASP A 58 15.98 -6.21 -0.35
C ASP A 58 16.02 -5.74 -1.81
N GLY A 59 15.75 -6.64 -2.74
CA GLY A 59 15.57 -6.26 -4.14
C GLY A 59 14.22 -5.59 -4.38
N LEU A 60 14.07 -4.97 -5.54
CA LEU A 60 12.81 -4.38 -6.01
C LEU A 60 11.63 -5.37 -5.95
N ARG A 61 11.87 -6.67 -6.18
CA ARG A 61 10.82 -7.70 -6.01
C ARG A 61 10.29 -7.78 -4.59
N GLN A 62 11.18 -7.69 -3.62
CA GLN A 62 10.82 -7.86 -2.21
C GLN A 62 10.17 -6.58 -1.66
N LEU A 63 10.66 -5.40 -2.08
CA LEU A 63 9.98 -4.14 -1.80
C LEU A 63 8.56 -4.14 -2.36
N ARG A 64 8.41 -4.55 -3.63
CA ARG A 64 7.10 -4.72 -4.26
C ARG A 64 6.20 -5.70 -3.52
N GLU A 65 6.74 -6.85 -3.10
CA GLU A 65 5.96 -7.84 -2.35
C GLU A 65 5.47 -7.27 -1.00
N ARG A 66 6.32 -6.53 -0.28
CA ARG A 66 5.92 -5.84 0.96
C ARG A 66 4.86 -4.78 0.71
N LEU A 67 5.01 -3.99 -0.35
CA LEU A 67 4.05 -2.96 -0.77
C LEU A 67 2.68 -3.59 -1.05
N GLN A 68 2.66 -4.69 -1.81
CA GLN A 68 1.43 -5.44 -2.10
C GLN A 68 0.80 -6.05 -0.84
N GLN A 69 1.62 -6.57 0.08
CA GLN A 69 1.12 -7.09 1.36
C GLN A 69 0.49 -5.99 2.22
N GLN A 70 1.11 -4.82 2.30
CA GLN A 70 0.53 -3.68 3.01
C GLN A 70 -0.78 -3.23 2.36
N LYS A 71 -0.82 -3.12 1.03
CA LYS A 71 -2.04 -2.77 0.28
C LYS A 71 -3.16 -3.75 0.61
N GLN A 72 -2.88 -5.05 0.52
CA GLN A 72 -3.85 -6.11 0.83
C GLN A 72 -4.34 -6.02 2.28
N GLN A 73 -3.46 -5.76 3.25
CA GLN A 73 -3.84 -5.60 4.65
C GLN A 73 -4.83 -4.45 4.87
N GLN A 74 -4.65 -3.32 4.16
CA GLN A 74 -5.58 -2.20 4.24
C GLN A 74 -6.97 -2.58 3.68
N LEU A 75 -7.00 -3.24 2.51
CA LEU A 75 -8.25 -3.68 1.87
C LEU A 75 -9.01 -4.73 2.70
N GLU A 76 -8.29 -5.61 3.40
CA GLU A 76 -8.85 -6.64 4.29
C GLU A 76 -9.31 -6.10 5.63
N ARG A 77 -8.87 -4.90 6.01
CA ARG A 77 -9.20 -4.30 7.30
C ARG A 77 -10.49 -3.50 7.25
N TYR A 78 -10.65 -2.70 6.20
CA TYR A 78 -11.70 -1.69 6.12
C TYR A 78 -12.89 -2.10 5.23
N ASN A 79 -14.05 -1.52 5.53
CA ASN A 79 -15.29 -1.67 4.79
C ASN A 79 -15.85 -0.33 4.31
N LEU A 80 -15.93 -0.14 3.00
CA LEU A 80 -16.56 1.05 2.39
C LEU A 80 -18.10 1.02 2.42
N GLU A 81 -18.72 -0.14 2.63
CA GLU A 81 -20.19 -0.23 2.64
C GLU A 81 -20.80 0.46 3.87
N SER A 82 -20.01 0.61 4.94
CA SER A 82 -20.43 1.23 6.20
C SER A 82 -20.31 2.77 6.24
N LEU A 83 -19.83 3.40 5.16
CA LEU A 83 -19.60 4.85 5.11
C LEU A 83 -20.86 5.69 5.42
N MET A 84 -22.03 5.16 5.08
CA MET A 84 -23.32 5.83 5.28
C MET A 84 -24.01 5.46 6.59
N ASP A 85 -23.50 4.47 7.34
CA ASP A 85 -24.18 3.93 8.52
C ASP A 85 -24.32 4.98 9.63
N ASP A 86 -23.28 5.79 9.89
CA ASP A 86 -23.33 6.88 10.89
C ASP A 86 -24.35 7.96 10.50
N ILE A 87 -24.45 8.27 9.21
CA ILE A 87 -25.42 9.26 8.70
C ILE A 87 -26.84 8.72 8.86
N GLN A 88 -27.07 7.47 8.48
CA GLN A 88 -28.34 6.79 8.64
C GLN A 88 -28.77 6.73 10.11
N GLU A 89 -27.86 6.37 11.02
CA GLU A 89 -28.13 6.30 12.46
C GLU A 89 -28.54 7.67 13.02
N ARG A 90 -27.80 8.73 12.66
CA ARG A 90 -28.12 10.11 13.11
C ARG A 90 -29.42 10.63 12.53
N LEU A 91 -29.71 10.36 11.26
CA LEU A 91 -31.00 10.71 10.65
C LEU A 91 -32.15 10.00 11.34
N GLN A 92 -31.98 8.72 11.66
CA GLN A 92 -32.98 7.97 12.37
C GLN A 92 -33.24 8.56 13.76
N ASP A 93 -32.20 8.97 14.49
CA ASP A 93 -32.34 9.65 15.78
C ASP A 93 -33.07 11.01 15.66
N VAL A 94 -32.84 11.77 14.60
CA VAL A 94 -33.60 13.01 14.28
C VAL A 94 -35.07 12.69 14.06
N ILE A 95 -35.38 11.70 13.21
CA ILE A 95 -36.75 11.31 12.86
C ILE A 95 -37.49 10.80 14.11
N ASP A 96 -36.85 9.97 14.92
CA ASP A 96 -37.43 9.43 16.15
C ASP A 96 -37.67 10.52 17.19
N THR A 97 -36.75 11.49 17.29
CA THR A 97 -36.92 12.66 18.18
C THR A 97 -38.09 13.53 17.73
N GLU A 98 -38.24 13.79 16.43
CA GLU A 98 -39.36 14.57 15.89
C GLU A 98 -40.69 13.84 16.11
N ARG A 99 -40.78 12.54 15.79
CA ARG A 99 -41.99 11.74 16.03
C ARG A 99 -42.42 11.80 17.47
N LYS A 100 -41.48 11.62 18.41
CA LYS A 100 -41.74 11.71 19.83
C LYS A 100 -42.18 13.12 20.25
N GLY A 101 -41.53 14.16 19.74
CA GLY A 101 -41.89 15.54 20.07
C GLY A 101 -43.26 15.96 19.52
N ILE A 102 -43.68 15.44 18.35
CA ILE A 102 -45.04 15.59 17.83
C ILE A 102 -46.05 14.94 18.78
N GLU A 103 -45.80 13.69 19.19
CA GLU A 103 -46.68 12.95 20.11
C GLU A 103 -46.77 13.65 21.48
N ASP A 104 -45.64 14.07 22.04
CA ASP A 104 -45.58 14.76 23.32
C ASP A 104 -46.35 16.09 23.28
N ARG A 105 -46.18 16.89 22.22
CA ARG A 105 -46.95 18.14 22.04
C ARG A 105 -48.45 17.91 21.86
N LEU A 106 -48.84 16.89 21.12
CA LEU A 106 -50.25 16.52 20.97
C LEU A 106 -50.86 16.09 22.31
N ARG A 107 -50.11 15.31 23.10
CA ARG A 107 -50.53 14.88 24.44
C ARG A 107 -50.68 16.07 25.38
N ASP A 108 -49.67 16.93 25.47
CA ASP A 108 -49.69 18.10 26.36
C ASP A 108 -50.84 19.05 26.00
N ALA A 109 -51.08 19.27 24.69
CA ALA A 109 -52.19 20.09 24.22
C ALA A 109 -53.57 19.48 24.55
N ARG A 110 -53.71 18.14 24.46
CA ARG A 110 -54.94 17.42 24.86
C ARG A 110 -55.19 17.50 26.36
N GLU A 111 -54.14 17.32 27.16
CA GLU A 111 -54.23 17.44 28.63
C GLU A 111 -54.65 18.85 29.04
N GLN A 112 -54.10 19.90 28.41
CA GLN A 112 -54.51 21.29 28.65
C GLN A 112 -55.99 21.53 28.29
N LEU A 113 -56.48 20.92 27.22
CA LEU A 113 -57.89 21.00 26.80
C LEU A 113 -58.83 20.33 27.81
N GLU A 114 -58.44 19.17 28.35
CA GLU A 114 -59.21 18.46 29.38
C GLU A 114 -59.27 19.25 30.70
N HIS A 115 -58.18 19.95 31.06
CA HIS A 115 -58.12 20.76 32.29
C HIS A 115 -58.83 22.12 32.16
N ALA A 116 -59.09 22.61 30.94
CA ALA A 116 -59.70 23.92 30.69
C ALA A 116 -61.24 23.96 30.90
N GLY A 117 -61.92 22.81 30.98
CA GLY A 117 -63.36 22.76 31.30
C GLY A 117 -64.27 23.56 30.34
N ASP A 118 -65.03 24.53 30.88
CA ASP A 118 -66.03 25.34 30.15
C ASP A 118 -65.40 26.35 29.15
N ASP A 119 -64.12 26.72 29.29
CA ASP A 119 -63.40 27.61 28.35
C ASP A 119 -62.81 26.85 27.13
N SER A 120 -63.12 25.55 27.00
CA SER A 120 -62.60 24.66 25.95
C SER A 120 -63.00 25.08 24.52
N GLU A 121 -64.10 25.81 24.34
CA GLU A 121 -64.58 26.23 23.01
C GLU A 121 -63.55 27.11 22.27
N PHE A 122 -62.82 27.97 22.99
CA PHE A 122 -61.76 28.82 22.43
C PHE A 122 -60.48 28.05 22.08
N LEU A 123 -60.23 26.91 22.73
CA LEU A 123 -59.03 26.09 22.53
C LEU A 123 -59.21 25.02 21.44
N GLN A 124 -60.46 24.71 21.05
CA GLN A 124 -60.76 23.73 19.99
C GLN A 124 -60.22 24.13 18.61
N ALA A 125 -60.30 25.42 18.24
CA ALA A 125 -59.82 25.89 16.94
C ALA A 125 -58.28 25.82 16.82
N PRO A 126 -57.49 26.31 17.80
CA PRO A 126 -56.04 26.07 17.85
C PRO A 126 -55.67 24.58 17.85
N MET A 127 -56.43 23.74 18.58
CA MET A 127 -56.15 22.31 18.64
C MET A 127 -56.29 21.65 17.26
N LYS A 128 -57.36 21.94 16.51
CA LYS A 128 -57.53 21.39 15.15
C LYS A 128 -56.39 21.79 14.20
N ILE A 129 -55.85 23.00 14.36
CA ILE A 129 -54.70 23.47 13.56
C ILE A 129 -53.45 22.67 13.94
N LEU A 130 -53.21 22.48 15.24
CA LEU A 130 -52.09 21.69 15.74
C LEU A 130 -52.19 20.21 15.31
N GLU A 131 -53.36 19.58 15.43
CA GLU A 131 -53.60 18.22 14.95
C GLU A 131 -53.40 18.11 13.44
N GLY A 132 -53.90 19.07 12.67
CA GLY A 132 -53.69 19.11 11.22
C GLY A 132 -52.21 19.23 10.85
N ARG A 133 -51.45 20.09 11.54
CA ARG A 133 -50.01 20.24 11.34
C ARG A 133 -49.24 18.98 11.75
N ALA A 134 -49.58 18.40 12.89
CA ALA A 134 -48.97 17.16 13.37
C ALA A 134 -49.21 16.01 12.39
N GLN A 135 -50.44 15.87 11.90
CA GLN A 135 -50.78 14.83 10.92
C GLN A 135 -50.00 15.03 9.61
N GLN A 136 -49.90 16.26 9.11
CA GLN A 136 -49.08 16.57 7.94
C GLN A 136 -47.59 16.28 8.18
N ALA A 137 -47.07 16.59 9.36
CA ALA A 137 -45.69 16.31 9.73
C ALA A 137 -45.44 14.79 9.77
N THR A 138 -46.31 14.01 10.42
CA THR A 138 -46.21 12.55 10.48
C THR A 138 -46.33 11.91 9.09
N GLU A 139 -47.30 12.34 8.27
CA GLU A 139 -47.45 11.83 6.89
C GLU A 139 -46.21 12.11 6.05
N LYS A 140 -45.52 13.24 6.24
CA LYS A 140 -44.24 13.50 5.58
C LYS A 140 -43.14 12.57 6.07
N LEU A 141 -43.03 12.36 7.39
CA LEU A 141 -42.03 11.46 7.99
C LEU A 141 -42.23 10.00 7.56
N ASP A 142 -43.48 9.57 7.36
CA ASP A 142 -43.81 8.20 6.94
C ASP A 142 -43.55 7.95 5.45
N ASN A 143 -43.57 8.99 4.62
CA ASN A 143 -43.30 8.92 3.18
C ASN A 143 -41.87 9.34 2.82
N LEU A 144 -40.94 9.33 3.79
CA LEU A 144 -39.55 9.63 3.53
C LEU A 144 -38.93 8.58 2.59
N PRO A 145 -38.04 8.98 1.67
CA PRO A 145 -37.27 8.04 0.85
C PRO A 145 -36.44 7.07 1.69
N GLU A 146 -36.14 5.88 1.15
CA GLU A 146 -35.25 4.91 1.81
C GLU A 146 -33.79 5.39 1.88
N SER A 147 -33.35 6.21 0.91
CA SER A 147 -32.01 6.79 0.87
C SER A 147 -31.83 7.96 1.84
N SER A 148 -30.69 8.03 2.52
CA SER A 148 -30.29 9.11 3.45
C SER A 148 -30.27 10.48 2.77
N ALA A 149 -29.77 10.56 1.52
CA ALA A 149 -29.76 11.81 0.75
C ALA A 149 -31.18 12.36 0.49
N GLY A 150 -32.11 11.46 0.13
CA GLY A 150 -33.52 11.80 -0.03
C GLY A 150 -34.16 12.25 1.28
N GLN A 151 -33.84 11.59 2.39
CA GLN A 151 -34.30 11.98 3.72
C GLN A 151 -33.80 13.38 4.10
N ILE A 152 -32.50 13.66 3.93
CA ILE A 152 -31.89 14.98 4.19
C ILE A 152 -32.61 16.07 3.39
N LYS A 153 -32.87 15.84 2.10
CA LYS A 153 -33.54 16.81 1.22
C LYS A 153 -34.97 17.12 1.67
N GLU A 154 -35.73 16.10 2.06
CA GLU A 154 -37.10 16.29 2.55
C GLU A 154 -37.11 16.94 3.95
N LEU A 155 -36.19 16.53 4.84
CA LEU A 155 -36.04 17.10 6.18
C LEU A 155 -35.54 18.54 6.16
N SER A 156 -34.74 18.94 5.16
CA SER A 156 -34.32 20.33 4.96
C SER A 156 -35.50 21.27 4.72
N ASN A 157 -36.56 20.77 4.07
CA ASN A 157 -37.80 21.51 3.83
C ASN A 157 -38.89 21.20 4.87
N HIS A 158 -38.56 20.46 5.93
CA HIS A 158 -39.50 20.03 6.95
C HIS A 158 -39.63 21.09 8.06
N GLU A 159 -40.87 21.39 8.44
CA GLU A 159 -41.15 22.30 9.55
C GLU A 159 -41.20 21.52 10.87
N PHE A 160 -40.03 21.30 11.48
CA PHE A 160 -39.90 20.61 12.76
C PHE A 160 -40.84 21.19 13.81
N MET A 161 -41.56 20.30 14.48
CA MET A 161 -42.27 20.63 15.69
C MET A 161 -41.26 20.60 16.84
N ASP A 162 -40.48 19.54 17.03
CA ASP A 162 -39.55 19.44 18.15
C ASP A 162 -38.28 20.30 17.98
N PRO A 163 -37.96 21.20 18.93
CA PRO A 163 -36.76 22.01 18.84
C PRO A 163 -35.47 21.18 19.01
N GLY A 164 -35.53 20.05 19.70
CA GLY A 164 -34.40 19.13 19.84
C GLY A 164 -34.12 18.37 18.55
N ALA A 165 -35.16 17.91 17.84
CA ALA A 165 -35.02 17.31 16.51
C ALA A 165 -34.43 18.30 15.50
N GLN A 166 -34.92 19.55 15.49
CA GLN A 166 -34.37 20.60 14.64
C GLN A 166 -32.88 20.86 14.93
N GLN A 167 -32.50 20.92 16.20
CA GLN A 167 -31.11 21.12 16.60
C GLN A 167 -30.22 19.96 16.14
N LYS A 168 -30.63 18.71 16.40
CA LYS A 168 -29.89 17.52 15.96
C LYS A 168 -29.72 17.48 14.43
N PHE A 169 -30.76 17.83 13.68
CA PHE A 169 -30.70 17.90 12.23
C PHE A 169 -29.72 18.98 11.75
N GLN A 170 -29.74 20.16 12.37
CA GLN A 170 -28.80 21.23 12.07
C GLN A 170 -27.36 20.81 12.38
N GLU A 171 -27.13 20.16 13.53
CA GLU A 171 -25.81 19.62 13.90
C GLU A 171 -25.29 18.58 12.90
N LEU A 172 -26.16 17.70 12.40
CA LEU A 172 -25.83 16.74 11.35
C LEU A 172 -25.45 17.43 10.04
N LEU A 173 -26.25 18.42 9.60
CA LEU A 173 -25.94 19.19 8.39
C LEU A 173 -24.62 19.95 8.52
N ASP A 174 -24.39 20.57 9.67
CA ASP A 174 -23.17 21.33 9.92
C ASP A 174 -21.95 20.40 9.95
N SER A 175 -22.05 19.20 10.55
CA SER A 175 -20.96 18.22 10.54
C SER A 175 -20.67 17.68 9.14
N LEU A 176 -21.69 17.36 8.34
CA LEU A 176 -21.52 16.88 6.97
C LEU A 176 -20.86 17.92 6.08
N LYS A 177 -21.29 19.18 6.17
CA LYS A 177 -20.65 20.30 5.46
C LYS A 177 -19.20 20.47 5.88
N GLN A 178 -18.93 20.40 7.18
CA GLN A 178 -17.56 20.50 7.69
C GLN A 178 -16.66 19.37 7.19
N GLN A 179 -17.13 18.12 7.19
CA GLN A 179 -16.38 16.96 6.70
C GLN A 179 -16.09 17.06 5.20
N MET A 180 -17.12 17.31 4.40
CA MET A 180 -16.96 17.54 2.95
C MET A 180 -15.92 18.61 2.64
N MET A 181 -15.99 19.76 3.33
CA MET A 181 -15.05 20.87 3.14
C MET A 181 -13.63 20.57 3.61
N GLN A 182 -13.46 19.80 4.70
CA GLN A 182 -12.14 19.36 5.17
C GLN A 182 -11.47 18.42 4.16
N ASN A 183 -12.24 17.58 3.48
CA ASN A 183 -11.73 16.55 2.57
C ASN A 183 -11.28 17.08 1.23
N PHE A 184 -11.96 18.08 0.67
CA PHE A 184 -11.49 18.71 -0.57
C PHE A 184 -10.17 19.47 -0.40
N PHE A 185 -9.78 19.81 0.84
CA PHE A 185 -8.65 20.69 1.10
C PHE A 185 -7.83 20.21 2.31
N GLN A 186 -7.13 19.08 2.11
CA GLN A 186 -6.22 18.50 3.09
C GLN A 186 -5.08 19.50 3.41
N GLY A 187 -5.15 20.11 4.60
CA GLY A 187 -4.21 21.16 5.05
C GLY A 187 -4.88 22.32 5.79
N MET A 188 -6.20 22.52 5.61
CA MET A 188 -6.93 23.70 6.11
C MET A 188 -7.48 23.61 7.54
N LYS A 189 -6.82 22.85 8.44
CA LYS A 189 -7.35 22.57 9.80
C LYS A 189 -7.59 23.83 10.66
N ASP A 190 -6.80 24.89 10.44
CA ASP A 190 -6.88 26.14 11.19
C ASP A 190 -7.77 27.21 10.53
N ALA A 191 -8.03 27.11 9.22
CA ALA A 191 -8.86 28.06 8.46
C ALA A 191 -10.36 27.73 8.50
N ILE A 192 -10.70 26.44 8.65
CA ILE A 192 -12.09 25.94 8.56
C ILE A 192 -12.96 26.33 9.78
N GLN A 193 -12.36 26.61 10.94
CA GLN A 193 -13.11 26.91 12.16
C GLN A 193 -13.86 28.26 12.13
N SER A 194 -13.67 29.07 11.09
CA SER A 194 -14.30 30.39 10.95
C SER A 194 -14.64 30.76 9.51
N MET A 195 -15.02 29.79 8.66
CA MET A 195 -15.45 30.11 7.29
C MET A 195 -16.71 30.97 7.28
N SER A 196 -16.57 32.21 6.83
CA SER A 196 -17.68 33.14 6.63
C SER A 196 -18.31 32.95 5.24
N PRO A 197 -19.56 33.40 5.02
CA PRO A 197 -20.16 33.43 3.68
C PRO A 197 -19.29 34.15 2.62
N GLU A 198 -18.46 35.10 3.06
CA GLU A 198 -17.52 35.84 2.20
C GLU A 198 -16.35 34.95 1.74
N GLU A 199 -15.93 33.98 2.56
CA GLU A 199 -14.87 33.03 2.21
C GLU A 199 -15.36 31.95 1.23
N MET A 200 -16.62 31.51 1.33
CA MET A 200 -17.21 30.63 0.32
C MET A 200 -17.28 31.31 -1.05
N GLN A 201 -17.62 32.60 -1.09
CA GLN A 201 -17.64 33.34 -2.34
C GLN A 201 -16.22 33.48 -2.94
N ARG A 202 -15.21 33.73 -2.11
CA ARG A 202 -13.81 33.74 -2.57
C ARG A 202 -13.32 32.38 -3.08
N MET A 203 -13.80 31.28 -2.50
CA MET A 203 -13.48 29.94 -2.99
C MET A 203 -14.12 29.68 -4.36
N GLN A 204 -15.35 30.12 -4.57
CA GLN A 204 -15.98 30.03 -5.88
C GLN A 204 -15.21 30.84 -6.93
N GLU A 205 -14.81 32.07 -6.60
CA GLU A 205 -13.96 32.90 -7.47
C GLU A 205 -12.62 32.22 -7.80
N MET A 206 -12.03 31.49 -6.84
CA MET A 206 -10.80 30.71 -7.04
C MET A 206 -11.00 29.61 -8.09
N ILE A 207 -12.07 28.82 -8.00
CA ILE A 207 -12.35 27.74 -8.96
C ILE A 207 -12.62 28.30 -10.35
N GLN A 208 -13.35 29.42 -10.44
CA GLN A 208 -13.56 30.10 -11.72
C GLN A 208 -12.23 30.59 -12.34
N ALA A 209 -11.34 31.16 -11.52
CA ALA A 209 -10.01 31.54 -11.96
C ALA A 209 -9.17 30.33 -12.41
N LEU A 210 -9.28 29.21 -11.70
CA LEU A 210 -8.63 27.94 -12.05
C LEU A 210 -9.13 27.40 -13.40
N ASN A 211 -10.45 27.33 -13.60
CA ASN A 211 -11.05 26.93 -14.88
C ASN A 211 -10.56 27.80 -16.03
N GLN A 212 -10.47 29.12 -15.81
CA GLN A 212 -9.93 30.03 -16.80
C GLN A 212 -8.46 29.72 -17.12
N MET A 213 -7.60 29.52 -16.10
CA MET A 213 -6.19 29.18 -16.32
C MET A 213 -6.00 27.86 -17.07
N LEU A 214 -6.79 26.83 -16.72
CA LEU A 214 -6.74 25.53 -17.40
C LEU A 214 -7.20 25.65 -18.85
N ASN A 215 -8.23 26.44 -19.11
CA ASN A 215 -8.70 26.73 -20.45
C ASN A 215 -7.64 27.48 -21.28
N ASP A 216 -6.99 28.51 -20.72
CA ASP A 216 -5.91 29.25 -21.38
C ASP A 216 -4.75 28.31 -21.75
N ARG A 217 -4.35 27.44 -20.80
CA ARG A 217 -3.35 26.38 -21.03
C ARG A 217 -3.76 25.42 -22.15
N ALA A 218 -5.03 24.98 -22.18
CA ALA A 218 -5.55 24.10 -23.21
C ALA A 218 -5.60 24.76 -24.59
N MET A 219 -5.76 26.09 -24.66
CA MET A 219 -5.67 26.89 -25.88
C MET A 219 -4.23 27.16 -26.34
N GLY A 220 -3.23 26.80 -25.51
CA GLY A 220 -1.82 27.04 -25.76
C GLY A 220 -1.36 28.46 -25.39
N ASP A 221 -2.17 29.20 -24.63
CA ASP A 221 -1.80 30.47 -24.02
C ASP A 221 -1.01 30.24 -22.71
N ASP A 222 -0.33 31.27 -22.23
CA ASP A 222 0.45 31.24 -20.99
C ASP A 222 -0.36 31.86 -19.84
N PRO A 223 -0.96 31.05 -18.95
CA PRO A 223 -1.79 31.55 -17.86
C PRO A 223 -0.96 32.23 -16.76
N ASP A 224 -1.55 33.26 -16.14
CA ASP A 224 -0.91 34.02 -15.05
C ASP A 224 -1.00 33.27 -13.70
N PHE A 225 -0.17 32.23 -13.55
CA PHE A 225 -0.10 31.43 -12.33
C PHE A 225 0.40 32.24 -11.12
N GLU A 226 1.33 33.19 -11.33
CA GLU A 226 1.87 34.03 -10.24
C GLU A 226 0.77 34.93 -9.67
N GLY A 227 -0.02 35.59 -10.53
CA GLY A 227 -1.17 36.38 -10.12
C GLY A 227 -2.27 35.55 -9.43
N PHE A 228 -2.49 34.31 -9.86
CA PHE A 228 -3.40 33.39 -9.18
C PHE A 228 -2.92 33.06 -7.77
N MET A 229 -1.63 32.73 -7.61
CA MET A 229 -1.06 32.41 -6.29
C MET A 229 -0.99 33.62 -5.36
N GLU A 230 -0.82 34.84 -5.88
CA GLU A 230 -0.92 36.05 -5.06
C GLU A 230 -2.33 36.24 -4.46
N GLN A 231 -3.38 35.89 -5.19
CA GLN A 231 -4.77 36.10 -4.78
C GLN A 231 -5.33 34.92 -3.96
N TYR A 232 -4.97 33.70 -4.34
CA TYR A 232 -5.58 32.47 -3.84
C TYR A 232 -4.58 31.52 -3.16
N GLY A 233 -3.28 31.84 -3.13
CA GLY A 233 -2.24 30.98 -2.56
C GLY A 233 -2.45 30.59 -1.09
N GLN A 234 -3.22 31.38 -0.34
CA GLN A 234 -3.62 31.05 1.03
C GLN A 234 -4.45 29.76 1.16
N PHE A 235 -5.14 29.35 0.10
CA PHE A 235 -5.96 28.12 0.08
C PHE A 235 -5.10 26.85 -0.08
N PHE A 236 -3.84 27.01 -0.47
CA PHE A 236 -2.91 25.91 -0.70
C PHE A 236 -1.87 25.76 0.42
N ASP A 237 -2.03 26.43 1.56
CA ASP A 237 -1.11 26.26 2.69
C ASP A 237 -1.34 24.93 3.44
N PRO A 238 -0.28 24.17 3.82
CA PRO A 238 1.15 24.45 3.60
C PRO A 238 1.72 23.94 2.27
N ASN A 239 0.97 23.11 1.55
CA ASN A 239 1.41 22.44 0.32
C ASN A 239 1.16 23.31 -0.92
N ARG A 240 1.82 24.47 -1.00
CA ARG A 240 1.65 25.38 -2.12
C ARG A 240 2.37 24.85 -3.37
N PRO A 241 1.68 24.73 -4.51
CA PRO A 241 2.33 24.35 -5.75
C PRO A 241 3.28 25.46 -6.20
N SER A 242 4.46 25.06 -6.67
CA SER A 242 5.50 25.94 -7.21
C SER A 242 5.23 26.34 -8.65
N SER A 243 4.41 25.58 -9.36
CA SER A 243 4.08 25.80 -10.77
C SER A 243 2.65 25.35 -11.09
N LEU A 244 2.12 25.81 -12.23
CA LEU A 244 0.83 25.34 -12.73
C LEU A 244 0.84 23.83 -13.00
N ASP A 245 1.95 23.27 -13.49
CA ASP A 245 2.05 21.84 -13.78
C ASP A 245 1.95 21.02 -12.47
N GLU A 246 2.57 21.49 -11.38
CA GLU A 246 2.45 20.88 -10.05
C GLU A 246 1.03 20.99 -9.50
N LEU A 247 0.35 22.13 -9.69
CA LEU A 247 -1.05 22.29 -9.32
C LEU A 247 -1.96 21.30 -10.08
N ILE A 248 -1.73 21.15 -11.39
CA ILE A 248 -2.47 20.20 -12.24
C ILE A 248 -2.25 18.76 -11.74
N GLU A 249 -1.02 18.41 -11.39
CA GLU A 249 -0.68 17.08 -10.86
C GLU A 249 -1.41 16.80 -9.53
N MET A 250 -1.40 17.76 -8.60
CA MET A 250 -2.14 17.64 -7.34
C MET A 250 -3.64 17.43 -7.59
N LEU A 251 -4.24 18.22 -8.49
CA LEU A 251 -5.67 18.09 -8.84
C LEU A 251 -5.97 16.74 -9.49
N GLN A 252 -5.10 16.27 -10.39
CA GLN A 252 -5.23 14.97 -11.03
C GLN A 252 -5.24 13.85 -10.00
N GLN A 253 -4.31 13.87 -9.04
CA GLN A 253 -4.25 12.88 -7.97
C GLN A 253 -5.54 12.89 -7.15
N GLN A 254 -6.02 14.07 -6.76
CA GLN A 254 -7.24 14.21 -5.98
C GLN A 254 -8.49 13.69 -6.72
N MET A 255 -8.64 14.01 -8.01
CA MET A 255 -9.77 13.52 -8.81
C MET A 255 -9.69 12.02 -9.06
N ALA A 256 -8.50 11.47 -9.30
CA ALA A 256 -8.29 10.03 -9.45
C ALA A 256 -8.65 9.27 -8.16
N SER A 257 -8.31 9.82 -6.99
CA SER A 257 -8.70 9.26 -5.69
C SER A 257 -10.21 9.31 -5.48
N MET A 258 -10.86 10.43 -5.81
CA MET A 258 -12.31 10.57 -5.73
C MET A 258 -13.01 9.57 -6.67
N GLN A 259 -12.54 9.46 -7.91
CA GLN A 259 -13.11 8.52 -8.88
C GLN A 259 -12.91 7.07 -8.44
N SER A 260 -11.73 6.72 -7.90
CA SER A 260 -11.44 5.39 -7.35
C SER A 260 -12.37 5.06 -6.18
N LEU A 261 -12.63 6.02 -5.28
CA LEU A 261 -13.64 5.88 -4.23
C LEU A 261 -15.01 5.59 -4.83
N MET A 262 -15.45 6.40 -5.80
CA MET A 262 -16.76 6.25 -6.47
C MET A 262 -16.91 4.90 -7.20
N ASP A 263 -15.83 4.39 -7.76
CA ASP A 263 -15.82 3.11 -8.48
C ASP A 263 -15.72 1.91 -7.52
N SER A 264 -15.11 2.09 -6.34
CA SER A 264 -15.04 1.08 -5.27
C SER A 264 -16.32 0.92 -4.46
N MET A 265 -17.27 1.86 -4.58
CA MET A 265 -18.58 1.81 -3.93
C MET A 265 -19.62 1.09 -4.80
N SER A 266 -20.70 0.61 -4.18
CA SER A 266 -21.86 0.09 -4.91
C SER A 266 -22.56 1.20 -5.72
N SER A 267 -23.26 0.82 -6.79
CA SER A 267 -24.01 1.77 -7.62
C SER A 267 -25.06 2.57 -6.84
N ASP A 268 -25.65 1.96 -5.82
CA ASP A 268 -26.67 2.59 -4.98
C ASP A 268 -26.03 3.64 -4.06
N MET A 269 -24.92 3.30 -3.38
CA MET A 269 -24.18 4.24 -2.54
C MET A 269 -23.60 5.41 -3.34
N ARG A 270 -23.06 5.14 -4.54
CA ARG A 270 -22.57 6.18 -5.44
C ARG A 270 -23.67 7.19 -5.78
N SER A 271 -24.84 6.68 -6.18
CA SER A 271 -26.02 7.50 -6.51
C SER A 271 -26.52 8.30 -5.30
N GLU A 272 -26.45 7.73 -4.11
CA GLU A 272 -26.83 8.40 -2.86
C GLU A 272 -25.85 9.52 -2.49
N LEU A 273 -24.55 9.27 -2.58
CA LEU A 273 -23.53 10.28 -2.32
C LEU A 273 -23.62 11.44 -3.32
N GLU A 274 -23.80 11.17 -4.61
CA GLU A 274 -24.01 12.20 -5.64
C GLU A 274 -25.21 13.10 -5.32
N GLN A 275 -26.33 12.52 -4.89
CA GLN A 275 -27.51 13.28 -4.47
C GLN A 275 -27.24 14.13 -3.22
N MET A 276 -26.48 13.59 -2.26
CA MET A 276 -26.11 14.32 -1.05
C MET A 276 -25.26 15.54 -1.39
N MET A 277 -24.24 15.38 -2.26
CA MET A 277 -23.41 16.48 -2.74
C MET A 277 -24.25 17.54 -3.45
N GLN A 278 -25.15 17.11 -4.34
CA GLN A 278 -26.03 18.01 -5.09
C GLN A 278 -27.00 18.79 -4.19
N SER A 279 -27.42 18.21 -3.06
CA SER A 279 -28.32 18.87 -2.12
C SER A 279 -27.61 19.88 -1.20
N SER A 280 -26.32 19.67 -0.93
CA SER A 280 -25.55 20.44 0.06
C SER A 280 -24.77 21.60 -0.56
N MET A 281 -24.43 21.52 -1.85
CA MET A 281 -23.67 22.54 -2.58
C MET A 281 -24.58 23.45 -3.41
N ASP A 282 -24.15 24.71 -3.60
CA ASP A 282 -24.84 25.65 -4.48
C ASP A 282 -24.73 25.23 -5.96
N SER A 283 -25.79 25.49 -6.74
CA SER A 283 -25.84 25.07 -8.15
C SER A 283 -24.75 25.72 -9.01
N SER A 284 -24.31 26.93 -8.68
CA SER A 284 -23.23 27.61 -9.41
C SER A 284 -21.87 26.96 -9.13
N MET A 285 -21.56 26.66 -7.87
CA MET A 285 -20.35 25.96 -7.47
C MET A 285 -20.27 24.56 -8.13
N MET A 286 -21.38 23.84 -8.18
CA MET A 286 -21.44 22.53 -8.85
C MET A 286 -21.14 22.64 -10.34
N GLN A 287 -21.63 23.71 -10.99
CA GLN A 287 -21.34 23.96 -12.40
C GLN A 287 -19.84 24.24 -12.61
N ASP A 288 -19.25 25.09 -11.78
CA ASP A 288 -17.81 25.43 -11.83
C ASP A 288 -16.95 24.17 -11.63
N LEU A 289 -17.28 23.29 -10.67
CA LEU A 289 -16.59 22.01 -10.45
C LEU A 289 -16.79 21.02 -11.60
N SER A 290 -17.97 20.97 -12.21
CA SER A 290 -18.23 20.09 -13.35
C SER A 290 -17.44 20.51 -14.59
N GLU A 291 -17.25 21.82 -14.78
CA GLU A 291 -16.42 22.37 -15.84
C GLU A 291 -14.95 22.01 -15.61
N LEU A 292 -14.46 22.17 -14.37
CA LEU A 292 -13.11 21.75 -13.96
C LEU A 292 -12.86 20.28 -14.29
N ALA A 293 -13.76 19.40 -13.82
CA ALA A 293 -13.64 17.96 -14.03
C ALA A 293 -13.66 17.59 -15.52
N SER A 294 -14.50 18.24 -16.33
CA SER A 294 -14.55 18.02 -17.78
C SER A 294 -13.27 18.46 -18.48
N MET A 295 -12.75 19.65 -18.15
CA MET A 295 -11.49 20.16 -18.73
C MET A 295 -10.33 19.24 -18.38
N MET A 296 -10.27 18.80 -17.13
CA MET A 296 -9.23 17.89 -16.67
C MET A 296 -9.33 16.52 -17.33
N TYR A 297 -10.52 15.96 -17.51
CA TYR A 297 -10.72 14.71 -18.23
C TYR A 297 -10.28 14.81 -19.71
N ASP A 298 -10.63 15.92 -20.38
CA ASP A 298 -10.25 16.16 -21.78
C ASP A 298 -8.73 16.29 -21.97
N MET A 299 -8.04 16.91 -21.00
CA MET A 299 -6.57 17.04 -21.01
C MET A 299 -5.87 15.75 -20.56
N PHE A 300 -6.41 15.09 -19.55
CA PHE A 300 -5.83 13.93 -18.87
C PHE A 300 -6.93 12.91 -18.57
N PRO A 301 -7.19 11.98 -19.50
CA PRO A 301 -8.12 10.88 -19.24
C PRO A 301 -7.62 10.06 -18.04
N PHE A 302 -8.38 10.08 -16.95
CA PHE A 302 -8.04 9.37 -15.71
C PHE A 302 -8.63 7.95 -15.65
N ASP A 303 -9.21 7.45 -16.74
CA ASP A 303 -9.75 6.07 -16.83
C ASP A 303 -8.67 5.01 -16.54
N ASP A 304 -7.41 5.29 -16.86
CA ASP A 304 -6.27 4.40 -16.59
C ASP A 304 -5.66 4.63 -15.19
N MET A 305 -6.03 5.71 -14.50
CA MET A 305 -5.52 6.08 -13.16
C MET A 305 -6.47 5.69 -12.03
N ALA A 306 -7.78 5.75 -12.27
CA ALA A 306 -8.77 5.32 -11.32
C ALA A 306 -8.74 3.80 -11.19
N ASN A 307 -8.55 3.31 -9.96
CA ASN A 307 -8.50 1.88 -9.67
C ASN A 307 -9.72 1.47 -8.86
N GLU A 308 -10.33 0.36 -9.23
CA GLU A 308 -11.34 -0.29 -8.40
C GLU A 308 -10.64 -1.07 -7.28
N TYR A 309 -10.95 -0.72 -6.04
CA TYR A 309 -10.39 -1.36 -4.85
C TYR A 309 -11.43 -2.28 -4.20
N PRO A 310 -11.20 -3.60 -4.17
CA PRO A 310 -12.14 -4.53 -3.56
C PRO A 310 -11.93 -4.60 -2.05
N PHE A 311 -12.61 -3.72 -1.30
CA PHE A 311 -12.62 -3.77 0.16
C PHE A 311 -13.38 -5.00 0.65
N MET A 312 -12.81 -5.69 1.65
CA MET A 312 -13.35 -6.95 2.19
C MET A 312 -13.36 -7.00 3.72
N GLY A 313 -12.99 -5.90 4.38
CA GLY A 313 -12.89 -5.84 5.83
C GLY A 313 -14.21 -5.58 6.53
N ASP A 314 -14.09 -5.30 7.83
CA ASP A 314 -15.23 -5.06 8.73
C ASP A 314 -15.14 -3.70 9.45
N GLU A 315 -13.96 -3.06 9.47
CA GLU A 315 -13.77 -1.78 10.16
C GLU A 315 -14.41 -0.65 9.36
N SER A 316 -15.31 0.09 10.00
CA SER A 316 -15.97 1.22 9.36
C SER A 316 -15.03 2.40 9.18
N LEU A 317 -15.25 3.13 8.10
CA LEU A 317 -14.53 4.35 7.78
C LEU A 317 -15.49 5.54 7.82
N THR A 318 -14.96 6.72 8.12
CA THR A 318 -15.62 7.96 7.73
C THR A 318 -15.25 8.29 6.28
N LEU A 319 -16.01 9.18 5.63
CA LEU A 319 -15.67 9.67 4.29
C LEU A 319 -14.24 10.22 4.24
N ASP A 320 -13.84 10.97 5.27
CA ASP A 320 -12.51 11.58 5.40
C ASP A 320 -11.42 10.50 5.42
N GLN A 321 -11.62 9.47 6.25
CA GLN A 321 -10.67 8.35 6.37
C GLN A 321 -10.61 7.53 5.08
N ALA A 322 -11.75 7.36 4.39
CA ALA A 322 -11.79 6.66 3.11
C ALA A 322 -11.03 7.43 2.02
N MET A 323 -11.18 8.75 1.94
CA MET A 323 -10.43 9.57 0.99
C MET A 323 -8.92 9.54 1.27
N GLU A 324 -8.50 9.66 2.53
CA GLU A 324 -7.09 9.55 2.92
C GLU A 324 -6.53 8.16 2.55
N LEU A 325 -7.31 7.10 2.82
CA LEU A 325 -6.95 5.74 2.47
C LEU A 325 -6.84 5.54 0.96
N MET A 326 -7.74 6.13 0.16
CA MET A 326 -7.67 6.07 -1.30
C MET A 326 -6.42 6.75 -1.84
N GLY A 327 -6.07 7.92 -1.29
CA GLY A 327 -4.82 8.61 -1.63
C GLY A 327 -3.60 7.73 -1.36
N GLN A 328 -3.55 7.09 -0.18
CA GLN A 328 -2.47 6.15 0.17
C GLN A 328 -2.45 4.92 -0.76
N LEU A 329 -3.60 4.33 -1.10
CA LEU A 329 -3.66 3.18 -2.00
C LEU A 329 -3.18 3.55 -3.41
N GLN A 330 -3.54 4.75 -3.88
CA GLN A 330 -3.13 5.26 -5.17
C GLN A 330 -1.62 5.54 -5.22
N SER A 331 -1.05 6.16 -4.18
CA SER A 331 0.40 6.40 -4.11
C SER A 331 1.18 5.07 -4.03
N MET A 332 0.65 4.05 -3.34
CA MET A 332 1.21 2.70 -3.39
C MET A 332 1.15 2.09 -4.80
N ASP A 333 0.09 2.31 -5.56
CA ASP A 333 -0.02 1.83 -6.95
C ASP A 333 0.95 2.57 -7.89
N GLN A 334 1.14 3.88 -7.70
CA GLN A 334 2.16 4.65 -8.42
C GLN A 334 3.56 4.11 -8.12
N LEU A 335 3.88 3.84 -6.85
CA LEU A 335 5.15 3.25 -6.47
C LEU A 335 5.33 1.82 -7.05
N ASP A 336 4.30 0.98 -7.04
CA ASP A 336 4.36 -0.35 -7.70
C ASP A 336 4.64 -0.21 -9.20
N GLN A 337 4.03 0.77 -9.87
CA GLN A 337 4.28 1.06 -11.29
C GLN A 337 5.71 1.56 -11.54
N GLN A 338 6.24 2.46 -10.72
CA GLN A 338 7.63 2.91 -10.78
C GLN A 338 8.58 1.72 -10.62
N ILE A 339 8.40 0.91 -9.57
CA ILE A 339 9.19 -0.30 -9.32
C ILE A 339 9.13 -1.25 -10.53
N GLN A 340 7.95 -1.48 -11.10
CA GLN A 340 7.80 -2.30 -12.29
C GLN A 340 8.52 -1.70 -13.51
N SER A 341 8.50 -0.38 -13.67
CA SER A 341 9.20 0.33 -14.74
C SER A 341 10.70 0.07 -14.62
N VAL A 342 11.28 0.32 -13.43
CA VAL A 342 12.69 0.09 -13.12
C VAL A 342 13.09 -1.36 -13.33
N MET A 343 12.23 -2.32 -12.94
CA MET A 343 12.49 -3.73 -13.19
C MET A 343 12.59 -4.08 -14.69
N ARG A 344 12.01 -3.27 -15.60
CA ARG A 344 12.06 -3.46 -17.06
C ARG A 344 13.20 -2.68 -17.72
N ASN A 345 13.31 -1.38 -17.50
CA ASN A 345 14.31 -0.50 -18.13
C ASN A 345 15.68 -0.56 -17.40
N GLY A 346 15.69 -0.67 -16.08
CA GLY A 346 16.88 -0.66 -15.24
C GLY A 346 17.24 0.71 -14.67
N ASP A 347 16.41 1.73 -14.89
CA ASP A 347 16.67 3.11 -14.50
C ASP A 347 16.17 3.36 -13.07
N ILE A 348 17.00 3.05 -12.08
CA ILE A 348 16.69 3.14 -10.64
C ILE A 348 16.39 4.57 -10.15
N GLU A 349 16.79 5.59 -10.94
CA GLU A 349 16.55 7.01 -10.67
C GLU A 349 15.07 7.41 -10.82
N ASP A 350 14.26 6.60 -11.50
CA ASP A 350 12.81 6.86 -11.71
C ASP A 350 11.94 6.60 -10.46
N ILE A 351 12.51 6.05 -9.39
CA ILE A 351 11.77 5.74 -8.14
C ILE A 351 11.81 6.93 -7.19
N ASP A 352 10.64 7.35 -6.73
CA ASP A 352 10.47 8.38 -5.70
C ASP A 352 10.84 7.82 -4.32
N LEU A 353 11.91 8.35 -3.74
CA LEU A 353 12.44 7.92 -2.43
C LEU A 353 11.56 8.35 -1.26
N ASP A 354 10.82 9.44 -1.40
CA ASP A 354 9.92 9.93 -0.36
C ASP A 354 8.69 9.01 -0.26
N GLN A 355 8.16 8.55 -1.40
CA GLN A 355 7.10 7.51 -1.43
C GLN A 355 7.57 6.17 -0.85
N VAL A 356 8.83 5.79 -1.11
CA VAL A 356 9.41 4.58 -0.52
C VAL A 356 9.48 4.70 1.00
N GLU A 357 9.89 5.85 1.53
CA GLU A 357 9.92 6.09 2.98
C GLU A 357 8.52 6.06 3.59
N GLU A 358 7.56 6.74 2.95
CA GLU A 358 6.19 6.85 3.45
C GLU A 358 5.52 5.47 3.59
N HIS A 359 5.64 4.62 2.57
CA HIS A 359 4.94 3.34 2.54
C HIS A 359 5.78 2.19 3.14
N LEU A 360 7.08 2.14 2.86
CA LEU A 360 7.95 1.02 3.23
C LEU A 360 8.91 1.32 4.39
N GLY A 361 9.00 2.59 4.83
CA GLY A 361 9.80 3.05 5.96
C GLY A 361 11.22 3.49 5.60
N GLU A 362 11.87 4.17 6.55
CA GLU A 362 13.24 4.72 6.39
C GLU A 362 14.29 3.66 5.98
N ASP A 363 14.15 2.43 6.45
CA ASP A 363 15.07 1.34 6.10
C ASP A 363 15.02 1.00 4.60
N ALA A 364 13.82 1.05 4.00
CA ALA A 364 13.65 0.82 2.58
C ALA A 364 14.20 1.99 1.76
N ARG A 365 13.96 3.23 2.22
CA ARG A 365 14.53 4.43 1.59
C ARG A 365 16.05 4.37 1.54
N ARG A 366 16.71 4.07 2.67
CA ARG A 366 18.17 3.94 2.73
C ARG A 366 18.72 2.89 1.76
N GLN A 367 18.04 1.75 1.65
CA GLN A 367 18.42 0.70 0.70
C GLN A 367 18.28 1.15 -0.76
N MET A 368 17.23 1.91 -1.06
CA MET A 368 17.00 2.47 -2.39
C MET A 368 18.02 3.55 -2.75
N GLU A 369 18.33 4.46 -1.83
CA GLU A 369 19.40 5.47 -1.99
C GLU A 369 20.74 4.80 -2.34
N GLN A 370 21.12 3.77 -1.59
CA GLN A 370 22.35 3.02 -1.88
C GLN A 370 22.32 2.36 -3.26
N MET A 371 21.17 1.79 -3.64
CA MET A 371 21.01 1.15 -4.94
C MET A 371 21.17 2.15 -6.10
N GLN A 372 20.72 3.39 -5.92
CA GLN A 372 20.96 4.50 -6.86
C GLN A 372 22.45 4.89 -6.90
N GLU A 373 23.13 4.93 -5.76
CA GLU A 373 24.57 5.23 -5.68
C GLU A 373 25.47 4.15 -6.32
N LEU A 374 25.04 2.89 -6.40
CA LEU A 374 25.85 1.78 -6.96
C LEU A 374 26.36 2.08 -8.37
N ILE A 375 25.51 2.59 -9.25
CA ILE A 375 25.90 2.88 -10.64
C ILE A 375 26.95 3.99 -10.65
N GLN A 376 26.74 5.04 -9.87
CA GLN A 376 27.66 6.16 -9.78
C GLN A 376 29.03 5.71 -9.25
N GLN A 377 29.07 4.88 -8.20
CA GLN A 377 30.32 4.33 -7.65
C GLN A 377 31.10 3.51 -8.70
N LEU A 378 30.41 2.67 -9.48
CA LEU A 378 31.05 1.88 -10.54
C LEU A 378 31.58 2.75 -11.70
N GLU A 379 30.91 3.86 -12.02
CA GLU A 379 31.37 4.83 -13.01
C GLU A 379 32.57 5.65 -12.50
N GLU A 380 32.53 6.11 -11.24
CA GLU A 380 33.60 6.87 -10.58
C GLU A 380 34.87 6.02 -10.39
N ALA A 381 34.73 4.75 -10.01
CA ALA A 381 35.82 3.79 -9.97
C ALA A 381 36.37 3.44 -11.38
N GLY A 382 35.66 3.85 -12.43
CA GLY A 382 36.02 3.63 -13.82
C GLY A 382 35.86 2.18 -14.25
N TYR A 383 34.98 1.40 -13.61
CA TYR A 383 34.62 0.05 -14.02
C TYR A 383 33.58 0.06 -15.14
N LEU A 384 32.64 1.01 -15.07
CA LEU A 384 31.61 1.26 -16.08
C LEU A 384 31.82 2.60 -16.77
N LYS A 385 31.19 2.75 -17.94
CA LYS A 385 31.06 4.02 -18.65
C LYS A 385 29.69 4.08 -19.34
N ARG A 386 29.04 5.24 -19.28
CA ARG A 386 27.83 5.50 -20.06
C ARG A 386 28.15 5.71 -21.54
N LYS A 387 27.33 5.13 -22.42
CA LYS A 387 27.39 5.35 -23.88
C LYS A 387 25.98 5.37 -24.45
N GLY A 388 25.44 6.59 -24.61
CA GLY A 388 24.00 6.77 -24.84
C GLY A 388 23.24 6.26 -23.62
N ASP A 389 22.19 5.48 -23.85
CA ASP A 389 21.34 4.96 -22.78
C ASP A 389 21.86 3.65 -22.17
N ASN A 390 23.04 3.16 -22.59
CA ASN A 390 23.58 1.88 -22.12
C ASN A 390 24.88 2.05 -21.32
N LEU A 391 25.06 1.19 -20.31
CA LEU A 391 26.31 1.04 -19.58
C LEU A 391 27.19 -0.01 -20.26
N GLU A 392 28.47 0.33 -20.46
CA GLU A 392 29.48 -0.57 -21.02
C GLU A 392 30.63 -0.77 -20.01
N LEU A 393 31.17 -1.98 -19.94
CA LEU A 393 32.40 -2.24 -19.18
C LEU A 393 33.59 -1.49 -19.78
N THR A 394 34.40 -0.89 -18.92
CA THR A 394 35.70 -0.36 -19.31
C THR A 394 36.74 -1.48 -19.39
N ALA A 395 37.93 -1.17 -19.94
CA ALA A 395 39.07 -2.08 -19.89
C ALA A 395 39.55 -2.38 -18.45
N ARG A 396 39.21 -1.53 -17.47
CA ARG A 396 39.46 -1.79 -16.05
C ARG A 396 38.42 -2.76 -15.50
N GLY A 397 37.13 -2.53 -15.78
CA GLY A 397 36.03 -3.43 -15.39
C GLY A 397 36.21 -4.84 -15.91
N MET A 398 36.52 -5.01 -17.20
CA MET A 398 36.79 -6.33 -17.78
C MET A 398 37.98 -7.05 -17.13
N ARG A 399 39.05 -6.32 -16.78
CA ARG A 399 40.21 -6.93 -16.09
C ARG A 399 39.84 -7.38 -14.67
N LYS A 400 39.03 -6.60 -13.96
CA LYS A 400 38.55 -6.93 -12.62
C LYS A 400 37.70 -8.21 -12.64
N LEU A 401 36.72 -8.28 -13.55
CA LEU A 401 35.90 -9.47 -13.76
C LEU A 401 36.73 -10.71 -14.09
N ALA A 402 37.69 -10.60 -15.01
CA ALA A 402 38.57 -11.72 -15.36
C ALA A 402 39.42 -12.19 -14.17
N GLN A 403 39.91 -11.28 -13.33
CA GLN A 403 40.66 -11.64 -12.12
C GLN A 403 39.79 -12.40 -11.11
N GLN A 404 38.53 -11.99 -10.97
CA GLN A 404 37.60 -12.63 -10.06
C GLN A 404 37.18 -14.02 -10.56
N ALA A 405 36.84 -14.14 -11.84
CA ALA A 405 36.58 -15.43 -12.50
C ALA A 405 37.72 -16.43 -12.29
N LEU A 406 38.96 -15.97 -12.48
CA LEU A 406 40.14 -16.81 -12.25
C LEU A 406 40.27 -17.18 -10.77
N ARG A 407 40.06 -16.24 -9.85
CA ARG A 407 40.11 -16.52 -8.40
C ARG A 407 39.08 -17.58 -8.01
N GLU A 408 37.87 -17.49 -8.51
CA GLU A 408 36.78 -18.43 -8.24
C GLU A 408 37.11 -19.83 -8.79
N LEU A 409 37.45 -19.94 -10.07
CA LEU A 409 37.88 -21.20 -10.69
C LEU A 409 39.05 -21.84 -9.93
N PHE A 410 40.06 -21.05 -9.52
CA PHE A 410 41.18 -21.57 -8.73
C PHE A 410 40.81 -21.90 -7.28
N SER A 411 39.78 -21.28 -6.71
CA SER A 411 39.27 -21.61 -5.39
C SER A 411 38.50 -22.94 -5.39
N GLU A 412 37.75 -23.21 -6.45
CA GLU A 412 37.09 -24.50 -6.70
C GLU A 412 38.12 -25.60 -7.01
N LEU A 413 39.11 -25.30 -7.87
CA LEU A 413 40.22 -26.22 -8.17
C LEU A 413 41.06 -26.55 -6.93
N LYS A 414 41.24 -25.60 -6.00
CA LYS A 414 41.95 -25.85 -4.72
C LYS A 414 41.16 -26.72 -3.75
N LYS A 415 39.83 -26.76 -3.83
CA LYS A 415 39.04 -27.72 -3.08
C LYS A 415 39.26 -29.15 -3.60
N ASP A 416 39.71 -29.31 -4.85
CA ASP A 416 39.71 -30.61 -5.53
C ASP A 416 41.09 -31.29 -5.73
N ARG A 417 42.17 -30.83 -5.06
CA ARG A 417 43.44 -31.57 -4.78
C ARG A 417 44.49 -30.64 -4.12
N ILE A 418 45.24 -30.97 -3.06
CA ILE A 418 45.83 -32.23 -2.54
C ILE A 418 45.77 -32.19 -1.00
N GLY A 419 45.17 -33.21 -0.38
CA GLY A 419 45.21 -33.42 1.08
C GLY A 419 43.84 -33.72 1.69
N SER A 420 43.53 -35.02 1.79
CA SER A 420 42.53 -35.67 2.64
C SER A 420 41.38 -34.82 3.22
N HIS A 421 40.22 -34.86 2.57
CA HIS A 421 38.94 -34.77 3.26
C HIS A 421 38.01 -35.85 2.71
N GLU A 422 37.60 -36.77 3.59
CA GLU A 422 36.50 -37.70 3.35
C GLU A 422 35.22 -36.87 3.14
N VAL A 423 34.66 -36.95 1.95
CA VAL A 423 33.30 -36.48 1.70
C VAL A 423 32.37 -37.55 2.26
N PHE A 424 31.66 -37.22 3.35
CA PHE A 424 30.52 -38.01 3.81
C PHE A 424 29.38 -37.84 2.79
N TYR A 425 29.46 -38.53 1.67
CA TYR A 425 28.31 -38.74 0.80
C TYR A 425 27.46 -39.83 1.45
N ARG A 426 26.46 -39.41 2.22
CA ARG A 426 25.41 -40.28 2.73
C ARG A 426 24.36 -40.42 1.62
N GLY A 427 24.52 -41.46 0.79
CA GLY A 427 23.64 -41.70 -0.34
C GLY A 427 23.90 -43.05 -1.02
N ASP A 428 23.24 -44.07 -0.49
CA ASP A 428 22.68 -45.27 -1.11
C ASP A 428 23.35 -45.93 -2.35
N GLY A 429 23.70 -47.22 -2.20
CA GLY A 429 23.53 -48.22 -3.26
C GLY A 429 24.61 -48.33 -4.35
N GLY A 430 25.79 -48.87 -4.01
CA GLY A 430 26.56 -49.67 -4.97
C GLY A 430 26.06 -51.12 -4.99
N GLU A 431 26.18 -51.85 -6.11
CA GLU A 431 25.85 -53.27 -6.13
C GLU A 431 26.82 -54.06 -5.21
N GLN A 432 26.26 -54.91 -4.34
CA GLN A 432 27.06 -55.78 -3.48
C GLN A 432 27.80 -56.80 -4.36
N THR A 433 29.12 -56.83 -4.25
CA THR A 433 29.96 -57.79 -5.00
C THR A 433 29.84 -59.23 -4.47
N GLY A 434 29.16 -59.42 -3.33
CA GLY A 434 29.07 -60.70 -2.62
C GLY A 434 30.33 -61.06 -1.82
N GLU A 435 31.40 -60.27 -1.93
CA GLU A 435 32.60 -60.41 -1.10
C GLU A 435 32.46 -59.66 0.23
N THR A 436 33.04 -60.23 1.28
CA THR A 436 33.11 -59.61 2.61
C THR A 436 34.55 -59.33 3.02
N LYS A 437 34.75 -58.28 3.80
CA LYS A 437 36.05 -57.85 4.35
C LYS A 437 35.92 -57.66 5.87
N PRO A 438 36.96 -57.97 6.69
CA PRO A 438 37.01 -57.57 8.10
C PRO A 438 36.85 -56.06 8.27
N TYR A 439 36.02 -55.64 9.22
CA TYR A 439 35.78 -54.23 9.50
C TYR A 439 37.05 -53.56 10.03
N GLU A 440 37.46 -52.47 9.37
CA GLU A 440 38.53 -51.59 9.82
C GLU A 440 37.95 -50.21 10.16
N PHE A 441 38.57 -49.53 11.13
CA PHE A 441 38.12 -48.21 11.54
C PHE A 441 38.21 -47.22 10.37
N GLY A 442 37.06 -46.69 9.95
CA GLY A 442 36.92 -45.82 8.78
C GLY A 442 36.08 -46.44 7.64
N ASP A 443 35.83 -47.75 7.67
CA ASP A 443 34.94 -48.39 6.70
C ASP A 443 33.45 -48.02 6.94
N PRO A 444 32.61 -47.99 5.88
CA PRO A 444 31.16 -47.88 6.03
C PRO A 444 30.59 -49.02 6.87
N PHE A 445 29.68 -48.70 7.79
CA PHE A 445 29.10 -49.68 8.71
C PHE A 445 27.98 -50.52 8.07
N ASP A 446 28.28 -51.17 6.93
CA ASP A 446 27.40 -52.14 6.26
C ASP A 446 27.77 -53.58 6.65
N VAL A 447 27.42 -53.95 7.89
CA VAL A 447 27.83 -55.20 8.51
C VAL A 447 27.12 -56.41 7.89
N ASN A 448 27.90 -57.38 7.42
CA ASN A 448 27.40 -58.69 7.06
C ASN A 448 27.12 -59.50 8.34
N LEU A 449 25.86 -59.45 8.81
CA LEU A 449 25.44 -60.11 10.05
C LEU A 449 25.68 -61.61 10.03
N HIS A 450 25.48 -62.27 8.89
CA HIS A 450 25.67 -63.71 8.77
C HIS A 450 27.13 -64.10 9.04
N ARG A 451 28.07 -63.41 8.39
CA ARG A 451 29.51 -63.66 8.56
C ARG A 451 30.01 -63.25 9.93
N THR A 452 29.52 -62.12 10.45
CA THR A 452 29.86 -61.63 11.79
C THR A 452 29.43 -62.59 12.90
N LEU A 453 28.19 -63.10 12.83
CA LEU A 453 27.71 -64.11 13.77
C LEU A 453 28.45 -65.43 13.62
N PHE A 454 28.76 -65.84 12.38
CA PHE A 454 29.54 -67.05 12.12
C PHE A 454 30.94 -66.95 12.75
N ASN A 455 31.63 -65.83 12.60
CA ASN A 455 32.96 -65.60 13.18
C ASN A 455 32.93 -65.63 14.72
N SER A 456 31.93 -64.99 15.32
CA SER A 456 31.74 -65.03 16.78
C SER A 456 31.48 -66.45 17.30
N VAL A 457 30.63 -67.23 16.62
CA VAL A 457 30.35 -68.63 16.97
C VAL A 457 31.56 -69.53 16.73
N LEU A 458 32.35 -69.28 15.69
CA LEU A 458 33.59 -70.01 15.43
C LEU A 458 34.62 -69.77 16.54
N ARG A 459 34.71 -68.54 17.06
CA ARG A 459 35.63 -68.18 18.15
C ARG A 459 35.19 -68.74 19.50
N ASN A 460 33.94 -68.50 19.89
CA ASN A 460 33.46 -68.75 21.27
C ASN A 460 32.67 -70.07 21.41
N GLY A 461 32.43 -70.78 20.30
CA GLY A 461 31.56 -71.95 20.23
C GLY A 461 30.06 -71.58 20.24
N PRO A 462 29.16 -72.53 19.96
CA PRO A 462 27.71 -72.29 19.92
C PRO A 462 27.14 -72.16 21.34
N LYS A 463 27.39 -71.02 22.00
CA LYS A 463 26.80 -70.64 23.29
C LYS A 463 25.88 -69.44 23.11
N VAL A 464 24.82 -69.38 23.92
CA VAL A 464 23.84 -68.29 23.93
C VAL A 464 23.82 -67.68 25.33
N PRO A 465 23.88 -66.34 25.48
CA PRO A 465 23.93 -65.33 24.43
C PRO A 465 25.27 -65.32 23.67
N ILE A 466 25.21 -64.96 22.38
CA ILE A 466 26.40 -64.84 21.51
C ILE A 466 27.12 -63.54 21.86
N GLU A 467 28.38 -63.64 22.26
CA GLU A 467 29.23 -62.46 22.54
C GLU A 467 29.99 -62.03 21.28
N LEU A 468 29.66 -60.82 20.78
CA LEU A 468 30.32 -60.20 19.62
C LEU A 468 31.46 -59.28 20.09
N ASN A 469 32.63 -59.39 19.47
CA ASN A 469 33.74 -58.43 19.61
C ASN A 469 34.05 -57.76 18.27
N ALA A 470 34.79 -56.65 18.30
CA ALA A 470 35.16 -55.88 17.12
C ALA A 470 35.80 -56.73 16.00
N GLU A 471 36.59 -57.75 16.36
CA GLU A 471 37.27 -58.65 15.42
C GLU A 471 36.32 -59.59 14.66
N ASP A 472 35.08 -59.76 15.13
CA ASP A 472 34.09 -60.61 14.45
C ASP A 472 33.44 -59.90 13.28
N PHE A 473 33.44 -58.56 13.28
CA PHE A 473 32.69 -57.77 12.31
C PHE A 473 33.30 -57.87 10.92
N GLU A 474 32.48 -58.32 9.96
CA GLU A 474 32.77 -58.21 8.54
C GLU A 474 31.73 -57.32 7.86
N ILE A 475 32.16 -56.55 6.88
CA ILE A 475 31.31 -55.68 6.07
C ILE A 475 31.23 -56.18 4.63
N ASN A 476 30.15 -55.82 3.93
CA ASN A 476 30.02 -56.12 2.50
C ASN A 476 30.91 -55.19 1.68
N ARG A 477 31.54 -55.73 0.64
CA ARG A 477 32.31 -54.92 -0.32
C ARG A 477 31.41 -54.47 -1.46
N THR A 478 31.32 -53.16 -1.67
CA THR A 478 30.66 -52.55 -2.82
C THR A 478 31.71 -52.07 -3.83
N GLU A 479 31.43 -52.23 -5.12
CA GLU A 479 32.22 -51.61 -6.19
C GLU A 479 31.51 -50.35 -6.66
N HIS A 480 32.27 -49.26 -6.84
CA HIS A 480 31.78 -48.03 -7.46
C HIS A 480 32.30 -47.94 -8.89
N LEU A 481 31.39 -47.93 -9.87
CA LEU A 481 31.70 -47.54 -11.25
C LEU A 481 31.46 -46.04 -11.40
N SER A 482 32.51 -45.28 -11.68
CA SER A 482 32.41 -43.86 -11.99
C SER A 482 32.23 -43.68 -13.50
N GLN A 483 31.05 -43.22 -13.93
CA GLN A 483 30.85 -42.77 -15.31
C GLN A 483 30.98 -41.25 -15.36
N THR A 484 31.85 -40.75 -16.24
CA THR A 484 32.00 -39.32 -16.54
C THR A 484 30.99 -38.95 -17.63
N ALA A 485 30.21 -37.90 -17.40
CA ALA A 485 29.35 -37.25 -18.40
C ALA A 485 29.81 -35.80 -18.57
#